data_AF-A0A7C5MP00-F1
#
_entry.id   AF-A0A7C5MP00-F1
#
_cell.length_a   1.000
_cell.length_b   1.000
_cell.length_c   1.000
_cell.angle_alpha   90.00
_cell.angle_beta   90.00
_cell.angle_gamma   90.00
#
_symmetry.space_group_name_H-M   'P 1'
#
loop_
_entity.id
_entity.type
_entity.pdbx_description
1 polymer ?
#
loop_
_entity_poly.entity_id
_entity_poly.type
_entity_poly.pdbx_seq_one_letter_code
_entity_poly.pdbx_strand_id
1 'polypeptide(L)'
;MKHFQDTCKELNLEHYFSRVRRPNDHAEIERYNRTIDEEFLQMGNYIDDVDVLNRHLTGWLVEYNFKSPHQSLGYATPIEFLTKKLDEKVLPMCPIHTGY
;
A
#
# COMPACT_ATOMS: atom_id res chain seq x y z
N MET A 1 -17.71 -6.75 -10.05
CA MET A 1 -16.50 -7.58 -9.92
C MET A 1 -16.05 -8.28 -11.20
N LYS A 2 -16.92 -8.53 -12.19
CA LYS A 2 -16.53 -9.19 -13.45
C LYS A 2 -15.41 -8.44 -14.20
N HIS A 3 -15.53 -7.12 -14.33
CA HIS A 3 -14.53 -6.28 -15.00
C HIS A 3 -13.12 -6.33 -14.37
N PHE A 4 -13.01 -6.36 -13.04
CA PHE A 4 -11.71 -6.40 -12.37
C PHE A 4 -10.97 -7.71 -12.66
N GLN A 5 -11.65 -8.85 -12.54
CA GLN A 5 -11.06 -10.17 -12.80
C GLN A 5 -10.67 -10.33 -14.27
N ASP A 6 -11.49 -9.82 -15.19
CA ASP A 6 -11.19 -9.87 -16.62
C ASP A 6 -9.95 -9.01 -16.94
N THR A 7 -9.84 -7.80 -16.40
CA THR A 7 -8.65 -6.94 -16.57
C THR A 7 -7.39 -7.56 -15.95
N CYS A 8 -7.46 -8.20 -14.79
CA CYS A 8 -6.31 -8.92 -14.23
C CYS A 8 -5.81 -10.02 -15.18
N LYS A 9 -6.73 -10.77 -15.81
CA LYS A 9 -6.36 -11.80 -16.80
C LYS A 9 -5.74 -11.18 -18.05
N GLU A 10 -6.31 -10.10 -18.57
CA GLU A 10 -5.77 -9.37 -19.72
C GLU A 10 -4.35 -8.84 -19.47
N LEU A 11 -4.08 -8.33 -18.26
CA LEU A 11 -2.78 -7.84 -17.84
C LEU A 11 -1.81 -8.93 -17.35
N ASN A 12 -2.23 -10.21 -17.39
CA ASN A 12 -1.49 -11.35 -16.86
C ASN A 12 -1.04 -11.14 -15.39
N LEU A 13 -1.93 -10.57 -14.57
CA LEU A 13 -1.75 -10.35 -13.13
C LEU A 13 -2.46 -11.43 -12.34
N GLU A 14 -1.73 -12.14 -11.49
CA GLU A 14 -2.30 -13.09 -10.55
C GLU A 14 -2.99 -12.35 -9.39
N HIS A 15 -4.26 -12.65 -9.14
CA HIS A 15 -5.02 -12.03 -8.06
C HIS A 15 -4.97 -12.92 -6.81
N TYR A 16 -4.36 -12.39 -5.75
CA TYR A 16 -4.22 -13.08 -4.47
C TYR A 16 -5.27 -12.66 -3.47
N PHE A 17 -5.82 -13.64 -2.75
CA PHE A 17 -6.68 -13.42 -1.58
C PHE A 17 -5.90 -13.69 -0.29
N SER A 18 -6.26 -12.97 0.77
CA SER A 18 -5.74 -13.26 2.11
C SER A 18 -6.07 -14.68 2.54
N ARG A 19 -5.18 -15.28 3.33
CA ARG A 19 -5.36 -16.67 3.77
C ARG A 19 -6.47 -16.76 4.80
N VAL A 20 -7.25 -17.83 4.73
CA VAL A 20 -8.32 -18.11 5.68
C VAL A 20 -7.79 -18.12 7.11
N ARG A 21 -8.42 -17.36 8.01
CA ARG A 21 -8.08 -17.26 9.44
C ARG A 21 -6.67 -16.71 9.73
N ARG A 22 -6.12 -15.86 8.85
CA ARG A 22 -4.87 -15.13 9.07
C ARG A 22 -5.13 -13.62 9.11
N PRO A 23 -5.54 -13.07 10.27
CA PRO A 23 -5.86 -11.64 10.38
C PRO A 23 -4.64 -10.74 10.12
N ASN A 24 -3.43 -11.24 10.40
CA ASN A 24 -2.21 -10.46 10.26
C ASN A 24 -1.76 -10.26 8.79
N ASP A 25 -2.40 -10.91 7.81
CA ASP A 25 -2.04 -10.74 6.39
C ASP A 25 -2.23 -9.29 5.90
N HIS A 26 -3.08 -8.51 6.58
CA HIS A 26 -3.34 -7.10 6.25
C HIS A 26 -2.78 -6.10 7.26
N ALA A 27 -2.08 -6.54 8.32
CA ALA A 27 -1.71 -5.67 9.44
C ALA A 27 -0.91 -4.44 9.01
N GLU A 28 0.01 -4.60 8.05
CA GLU A 28 0.81 -3.49 7.51
C GLU A 28 -0.04 -2.50 6.68
N ILE A 29 -0.98 -3.02 5.87
CA ILE A 29 -1.90 -2.20 5.07
C ILE A 29 -2.86 -1.44 5.97
N GLU A 30 -3.39 -2.10 7.01
CA GLU A 30 -4.26 -1.48 8.00
C GLU A 30 -3.53 -0.35 8.74
N ARG A 31 -2.27 -0.58 9.15
CA ARG A 31 -1.45 0.45 9.78
C ARG A 31 -1.22 1.64 8.85
N TYR A 32 -0.93 1.39 7.58
CA TYR A 32 -0.75 2.43 6.57
C TYR A 32 -2.04 3.25 6.37
N ASN A 33 -3.19 2.58 6.23
CA ASN A 33 -4.48 3.26 6.10
C ASN A 33 -4.82 4.11 7.33
N ARG A 34 -4.49 3.62 8.54
CA ARG A 34 -4.63 4.41 9.77
C ARG A 34 -3.74 5.66 9.75
N THR A 35 -2.51 5.57 9.25
CA THR A 35 -1.63 6.73 9.08
C THR A 35 -2.24 7.78 8.14
N ILE A 36 -2.85 7.37 7.02
CA ILE A 36 -3.58 8.31 6.16
C ILE A 36 -4.73 8.98 6.93
N ASP A 37 -5.50 8.20 7.71
CA ASP A 37 -6.60 8.75 8.48
C ASP A 37 -6.11 9.79 9.52
N GLU A 38 -5.14 9.41 10.34
CA GLU A 38 -4.61 10.24 11.43
C GLU A 38 -3.86 11.48 10.92
N GLU A 39 -3.02 11.35 9.89
CA GLU A 39 -2.11 12.42 9.45
C GLU A 39 -2.67 13.27 8.30
N PHE A 40 -3.66 12.77 7.54
CA PHE A 40 -4.26 13.50 6.43
C PHE A 40 -5.73 13.83 6.70
N LEU A 41 -6.59 12.84 6.92
CA LEU A 41 -8.04 13.07 7.01
C LEU A 41 -8.43 13.83 8.27
N GLN A 42 -7.95 13.39 9.44
CA GLN A 42 -8.23 14.01 10.74
C GLN A 42 -7.65 15.42 10.88
N MET A 43 -6.66 15.78 10.05
CA MET A 43 -6.09 17.13 9.95
C MET A 43 -7.00 18.13 9.20
N GLY A 44 -8.24 17.73 8.85
CA GLY A 44 -9.23 18.60 8.22
C GLY A 44 -9.19 18.56 6.69
N ASN A 45 -8.53 17.59 6.08
CA ASN A 45 -8.47 17.45 4.61
C ASN A 45 -9.62 16.60 4.04
N TYR A 46 -10.67 16.35 4.84
CA TYR A 46 -11.88 15.69 4.33
C TYR A 46 -12.65 16.65 3.41
N ILE A 47 -12.84 16.24 2.16
CA ILE A 47 -13.48 17.02 1.10
C ILE A 47 -14.46 16.11 0.37
N ASP A 48 -15.73 16.53 0.26
CA ASP A 48 -16.80 15.73 -0.37
C ASP A 48 -16.60 15.56 -1.89
N ASP A 49 -15.90 16.51 -2.53
CA ASP A 49 -15.49 16.40 -3.93
C ASP A 49 -14.28 15.47 -4.05
N VAL A 50 -14.52 14.30 -4.65
CA VAL A 50 -13.51 13.25 -4.84
C VAL A 50 -12.35 13.71 -5.71
N ASP A 51 -12.57 14.54 -6.73
CA ASP A 51 -11.49 15.02 -7.61
C ASP A 51 -10.57 15.99 -6.88
N VAL A 52 -11.14 16.83 -6.01
CA VAL A 52 -10.37 17.72 -5.14
C VAL A 52 -9.61 16.89 -4.10
N LEU A 53 -10.29 15.96 -3.41
CA LEU A 53 -9.68 15.07 -2.43
C LEU A 53 -8.49 14.31 -3.01
N ASN A 54 -8.65 13.73 -4.21
CA ASN A 54 -7.60 12.98 -4.88
C ASN A 54 -6.36 13.85 -5.18
N ARG A 55 -6.54 15.12 -5.58
CA ARG A 55 -5.40 16.02 -5.81
C ARG A 55 -4.65 16.33 -4.52
N HIS A 56 -5.36 16.62 -3.44
CA HIS A 56 -4.75 16.89 -2.13
C HIS A 56 -4.06 15.66 -1.57
N LEU A 57 -4.72 14.50 -1.62
CA LEU A 57 -4.17 13.22 -1.18
C LEU A 57 -2.93 12.86 -1.99
N THR A 58 -2.94 13.08 -3.31
CA THR A 58 -1.75 12.86 -4.17
C THR A 58 -0.57 13.71 -3.71
N GLY A 59 -0.81 14.99 -3.42
CA GLY A 59 0.23 15.88 -2.88
C GLY A 59 0.80 15.37 -1.55
N TRP A 60 -0.07 14.94 -0.65
CA TRP A 60 0.31 14.36 0.64
C TRP A 60 1.09 13.04 0.47
N LEU A 61 0.68 12.16 -0.45
CA LEU A 61 1.37 10.90 -0.74
C LEU A 61 2.78 11.13 -1.31
N VAL A 62 2.99 12.18 -2.11
CA VAL A 62 4.32 12.55 -2.58
C VAL A 62 5.19 13.01 -1.41
N GLU A 63 4.65 13.82 -0.50
CA GLU A 63 5.37 14.24 0.70
C GLU A 63 5.75 13.03 1.57
N TYR A 64 4.78 12.18 1.88
CA TYR A 64 4.96 10.99 2.70
C TYR A 64 6.02 10.04 2.12
N ASN A 65 5.95 9.74 0.83
CA ASN A 65 6.83 8.74 0.21
C ASN A 65 8.25 9.25 -0.07
N PHE A 66 8.44 10.56 -0.27
CA PHE A 66 9.73 11.11 -0.74
C PHE A 66 10.43 12.01 0.27
N LYS A 67 9.75 12.51 1.30
CA LYS A 67 10.34 13.51 2.21
C LYS A 67 10.19 13.16 3.68
N SER A 68 9.17 12.38 4.08
CA SER A 68 8.97 12.00 5.47
C SER A 68 9.91 10.86 5.90
N PRO A 69 10.89 11.10 6.80
CA PRO A 69 11.73 10.04 7.34
C PRO A 69 10.97 9.22 8.40
N HIS A 70 10.99 7.89 8.29
CA HIS A 70 10.32 7.02 9.26
C HIS A 70 11.31 6.35 10.20
N GLN A 71 11.05 6.43 11.50
CA GLN A 71 11.90 5.81 12.52
C GLN A 71 12.01 4.29 12.34
N SER A 72 10.92 3.61 11.96
CA SER A 72 10.93 2.17 11.67
C SER A 72 11.81 1.78 10.48
N LEU A 73 12.12 2.72 9.59
CA LEU A 73 12.97 2.55 8.42
C LEU A 73 14.39 3.09 8.65
N GLY A 74 14.77 3.37 9.90
CA GLY A 74 16.07 3.96 10.22
C GLY A 74 16.21 5.41 9.74
N TYR A 75 15.13 6.18 9.79
CA TYR A 75 15.02 7.55 9.30
C TYR A 75 15.20 7.70 7.77
N ALA A 76 15.02 6.61 7.02
CA ALA A 76 14.83 6.67 5.57
C ALA A 76 13.38 6.99 5.21
N THR A 77 13.18 7.59 4.05
CA THR A 77 11.86 7.72 3.42
C THR A 77 11.40 6.38 2.83
N PRO A 78 10.09 6.18 2.60
CA PRO A 78 9.58 4.94 2.02
C PRO A 78 10.22 4.60 0.67
N ILE A 79 10.44 5.60 -0.20
CA ILE A 79 11.08 5.39 -1.50
C ILE A 79 12.55 5.02 -1.35
N GLU A 80 13.31 5.70 -0.48
CA GLU A 80 14.72 5.34 -0.25
C GLU A 80 14.87 3.92 0.28
N PHE A 81 13.97 3.50 1.18
CA PHE A 81 13.93 2.13 1.68
C PHE A 81 13.61 1.14 0.56
N LEU A 82 12.62 1.44 -0.27
CA LEU A 82 12.25 0.61 -1.42
C LEU A 82 13.40 0.49 -2.42
N THR A 83 14.06 1.59 -2.79
CA THR A 83 15.21 1.57 -3.72
C THR A 83 16.31 0.66 -3.18
N LYS A 84 16.67 0.77 -1.89
CA LYS A 84 17.66 -0.12 -1.27
C LYS A 84 17.23 -1.59 -1.30
N LYS A 85 15.92 -1.86 -1.15
CA LYS A 85 15.37 -3.22 -1.15
C LYS A 85 15.23 -3.84 -2.54
N LEU A 86 15.00 -3.04 -3.58
CA LEU A 86 14.90 -3.53 -4.95
C LEU A 86 16.23 -4.07 -5.47
N ASP A 87 17.35 -3.54 -4.97
CA ASP A 87 18.69 -4.06 -5.27
C ASP A 87 18.97 -5.41 -4.55
N GLU A 88 18.24 -5.71 -3.48
CA GLU A 88 18.29 -7.01 -2.81
C GLU A 88 17.41 -8.01 -3.56
N LYS A 89 17.89 -9.25 -3.75
CA LYS A 89 17.03 -10.33 -4.27
C LYS A 89 15.86 -10.51 -3.31
N VAL A 90 14.66 -10.11 -3.75
CA VAL A 90 13.42 -10.38 -3.01
C VAL A 90 13.32 -11.87 -2.77
N LEU A 91 13.01 -12.25 -1.53
CA LEU A 91 12.75 -13.64 -1.20
C LEU A 91 11.62 -14.16 -2.11
N PRO A 92 11.68 -15.41 -2.57
CA PRO A 92 10.53 -16.01 -3.24
C PRO A 92 9.33 -15.87 -2.30
N MET A 93 8.29 -15.20 -2.79
CA MET A 93 7.00 -15.12 -2.11
C MET A 93 6.62 -16.52 -1.66
N CYS A 94 6.37 -16.72 -0.35
CA CYS A 94 6.00 -18.04 0.16
C CYS A 94 4.86 -18.58 -0.70
N PRO A 95 4.99 -19.77 -1.32
CA PRO A 95 3.99 -20.27 -2.24
C PRO A 95 2.67 -20.43 -1.47
N ILE A 96 1.67 -19.67 -1.87
CA ILE A 96 0.33 -19.69 -1.30
C ILE A 96 -0.50 -20.89 -1.79
N HIS A 97 0.14 -21.94 -2.30
CA HIS A 97 -0.53 -23.17 -2.71
C HIS A 97 -0.99 -23.96 -1.49
N THR A 98 -2.14 -23.60 -0.93
CA THR A 98 -2.97 -24.55 -0.20
C THR A 98 -3.66 -25.43 -1.22
N GLY A 99 -3.06 -26.59 -1.50
CA GLY A 99 -3.72 -27.67 -2.20
C GLY A 99 -4.98 -28.09 -1.44
N TYR A 100 -6.12 -27.96 -2.11
CA TYR A 100 -7.34 -28.71 -1.85
C TYR A 100 -7.59 -29.58 -3.07
#